data_AF-A0A7V9UME4-F1
#
_entry.id   AF-A0A7V9UME4-F1
#
_cell.length_a   1.000
_cell.length_b   1.000
_cell.length_c   1.000
_cell.angle_alpha   90.00
_cell.angle_beta   90.00
_cell.angle_gamma   90.00
#
_symmetry.space_group_name_H-M   'P 1'
#
loop_
_entity.id
_entity.type
_entity.pdbx_description
1 polymer ?
#
loop_
_entity_poly.entity_id
_entity_poly.type
_entity_poly.pdbx_seq_one_letter_code
_entity_poly.pdbx_strand_id
1 'polypeptide(L)' 'IMEGAAITAIDNGVYLERLVDSLDVDGDGASEVVTIREGLEGDGYAIYKKQNGKWNKAYEFSNYRCGF' A
#
# COMPACT_ATOMS: atom_id res chain seq x y z
N ILE A 1 1.36 -6.09 29.83
CA ILE A 1 2.13 -5.06 29.08
C ILE A 1 1.66 -5.12 27.65
N MET A 2 0.86 -4.16 27.19
CA MET A 2 0.64 -3.98 25.75
C MET A 2 1.95 -3.42 25.20
N GLU A 3 2.70 -4.22 24.45
CA GLU A 3 3.72 -3.69 23.57
C GLU A 3 2.98 -2.93 22.45
N GLY A 4 2.89 -1.61 22.60
CA GLY A 4 2.50 -0.74 21.50
C GLY A 4 3.53 -0.80 20.36
N ALA A 5 3.18 -0.22 19.21
CA ALA A 5 4.05 -0.15 18.04
C ALA A 5 5.45 0.37 18.42
N ALA A 6 6.48 -0.46 18.23
CA ALA A 6 7.87 -0.05 18.43
C ALA A 6 8.27 0.98 17.37
N ILE A 7 9.04 2.00 17.75
CA ILE A 7 9.50 3.02 16.79
C ILE A 7 10.34 2.42 15.65
N THR A 8 11.00 1.29 15.90
CA THR A 8 11.72 0.49 14.90
C THR A 8 10.81 -0.05 13.78
N ALA A 9 9.49 -0.14 14.00
CA ALA A 9 8.53 -0.51 12.97
C ALA A 9 8.46 0.55 11.85
N ILE A 10 8.68 1.83 12.19
CA ILE A 10 8.75 2.92 11.19
C ILE A 10 10.02 2.77 10.36
N ASP A 11 11.16 2.49 10.99
CA ASP A 11 12.44 2.28 10.29
C ASP A 11 12.38 1.10 9.32
N ASN A 12 11.57 0.07 9.65
CA ASN A 12 11.34 -1.09 8.78
C ASN A 12 10.22 -0.88 7.75
N GLY A 13 9.54 0.27 7.76
CA GLY A 13 8.51 0.62 6.78
C GLY A 13 7.11 0.04 7.06
N VAL A 14 6.87 -0.49 8.27
CA VAL A 14 5.62 -1.17 8.70
C VAL A 14 4.42 -0.22 8.80
N TYR A 15 4.59 1.08 8.53
CA TYR A 15 3.49 2.06 8.40
C TYR A 15 3.66 3.01 7.22
N LEU A 16 4.69 2.76 6.40
CA LEU A 16 4.96 3.57 5.22
C LEU A 16 4.31 2.90 4.01
N GLU A 17 3.74 3.71 3.15
CA GLU A 17 3.36 3.23 1.82
C GLU A 17 4.63 3.10 0.99
N ARG A 18 4.90 1.87 0.54
CA ARG A 18 6.11 1.52 -0.21
C ARG A 18 5.72 1.14 -1.63
N LEU A 19 6.53 1.61 -2.57
CA LEU A 19 6.48 1.17 -3.95
C LEU A 19 6.82 -0.31 -4.02
N VAL A 20 5.94 -1.10 -4.64
CA VAL A 20 6.19 -2.51 -4.96
C VAL A 20 6.69 -2.61 -6.39
N ASP A 21 5.93 -2.05 -7.34
CA ASP A 21 6.25 -2.13 -8.77
C ASP A 21 5.53 -1.02 -9.57
N SER A 22 5.95 -0.84 -10.82
CA SER A 22 5.20 -0.11 -11.84
C SER A 22 4.99 -0.99 -13.06
N LEU A 23 3.73 -1.38 -13.31
CA LEU A 23 3.34 -2.23 -14.42
C LEU A 23 1.97 -1.83 -14.96
N ASP A 24 1.73 -2.09 -16.23
CA ASP A 24 0.43 -1.90 -16.89
C ASP A 24 -0.48 -3.08 -16.51
N VAL A 25 -1.34 -2.87 -15.52
CA VAL A 25 -2.20 -3.94 -14.98
C VAL A 25 -3.54 -4.05 -15.69
N ASP A 26 -3.96 -2.99 -16.39
CA ASP A 26 -5.24 -2.97 -17.10
C ASP A 26 -5.12 -3.02 -18.64
N GLY A 27 -3.89 -3.03 -19.16
CA GLY A 27 -3.57 -3.29 -20.55
C GLY A 27 -3.76 -2.08 -21.47
N ASP A 28 -3.79 -0.87 -20.93
CA ASP A 28 -4.00 0.36 -21.72
C ASP A 28 -2.71 0.97 -22.28
N GLY A 29 -1.56 0.35 -22.00
CA GLY A 29 -0.23 0.79 -22.43
C GLY A 29 0.43 1.81 -21.51
N ALA A 30 -0.20 2.21 -20.41
CA ALA A 30 0.38 3.07 -19.38
C ALA A 30 0.54 2.30 -18.06
N SER A 31 1.73 2.34 -17.46
CA SER A 31 1.96 1.65 -16.20
C SER A 31 1.27 2.34 -15.02
N GLU A 32 0.59 1.54 -14.20
CA GLU A 32 0.14 1.93 -12.88
C GLU A 32 1.28 1.85 -11.85
N VAL A 33 1.06 2.43 -10.67
CA VAL A 33 1.95 2.31 -9.51
C VAL A 33 1.28 1.43 -8.46
N VAL A 34 1.92 0.32 -8.11
CA VAL A 34 1.43 -0.63 -7.10
C VAL A 34 2.17 -0.41 -5.80
N THR A 35 1.44 -0.26 -4.70
CA THR A 35 2.00 -0.01 -3.37
C THR A 35 1.47 -0.99 -2.33
N ILE A 36 2.28 -1.17 -1.28
CA ILE A 36 1.90 -1.87 -0.05
C ILE A 36 2.15 -0.97 1.15
N ARG A 37 1.25 -1.02 2.13
CA ARG A 37 1.44 -0.49 3.48
C ARG A 37 1.24 -1.65 4.44
N GLU A 38 2.33 -2.11 5.05
CA GLU A 38 2.21 -3.09 6.12
C GLU A 38 1.47 -2.47 7.31
N GLY A 39 0.86 -3.30 8.15
CA GLY A 39 0.13 -2.84 9.32
C GLY A 39 -0.02 -3.93 10.36
N LEU A 40 -0.30 -3.55 11.61
CA LEU A 40 -0.41 -4.51 12.73
C LEU A 40 -1.57 -5.49 12.54
N GLU A 41 -2.71 -4.98 12.08
CA GLU A 41 -3.95 -5.74 11.94
C GLU A 41 -4.19 -6.11 10.46
N GLY A 42 -3.13 -6.14 9.65
CA GLY A 42 -3.19 -6.39 8.21
C GLY A 42 -2.56 -5.28 7.39
N ASP A 43 -2.25 -5.63 6.15
CA ASP A 43 -1.64 -4.80 5.15
C ASP A 43 -2.72 -4.11 4.29
N GLY A 44 -2.38 -2.92 3.83
CA GLY A 44 -3.08 -2.18 2.77
C GLY A 44 -2.35 -2.30 1.44
N TYR A 45 -3.11 -2.34 0.37
CA TYR A 45 -2.64 -2.41 -1.01
C TYR A 45 -3.33 -1.29 -1.79
N ALA A 46 -2.58 -0.55 -2.61
CA ALA A 46 -3.16 0.44 -3.49
C ALA A 46 -2.56 0.37 -4.89
N ILE A 47 -3.37 0.73 -5.88
CA ILE A 47 -2.93 0.92 -7.26
C ILE A 47 -3.30 2.34 -7.67
N TYR A 48 -2.31 3.10 -8.13
CA TYR A 48 -2.52 4.45 -8.63
C TYR A 48 -2.42 4.47 -10.15
N LYS A 49 -3.36 5.16 -10.78
CA LYS A 49 -3.43 5.37 -12.23
C LYS A 49 -3.32 6.86 -12.54
N LYS A 50 -2.58 7.21 -13.59
CA LYS A 50 -2.47 8.61 -14.03
C LYS A 50 -3.58 8.94 -15.01
N GLN A 51 -4.44 9.88 -14.65
CA GLN A 51 -5.55 10.35 -15.49
C GLN A 51 -5.48 11.87 -15.57
N ASN A 52 -5.54 12.42 -16.79
CA ASN A 52 -5.47 13.87 -17.03
C ASN A 52 -4.28 14.55 -16.33
N GLY A 53 -3.12 13.88 -16.33
CA GLY A 53 -1.89 14.38 -15.72
C GLY A 53 -1.79 14.20 -14.20
N LYS A 54 -2.81 13.67 -13.52
CA LYS A 54 -2.84 13.49 -12.06
C LYS A 54 -2.90 12.02 -11.69
N TRP A 55 -2.21 11.65 -10.62
CA TRP A 55 -2.32 10.31 -10.04
C TRP A 55 -3.56 10.22 -9.17
N ASN A 56 -4.40 9.23 -9.43
CA ASN A 56 -5.57 8.91 -8.62
C ASN A 56 -5.46 7.47 -8.13
N LYS A 57 -5.94 7.19 -6.92
CA LYS A 57 -6.05 5.81 -6.42
C LYS A 57 -7.17 5.10 -7.17
N ALA A 58 -6.82 4.17 -8.04
CA ALA A 58 -7.77 3.42 -8.87
C ALA A 58 -8.28 2.16 -8.17
N TYR A 59 -7.47 1.60 -7.25
CA TYR A 59 -7.84 0.44 -6.45
C TYR A 59 -7.28 0.57 -5.02
N GLU A 60 -8.04 0.07 -4.05
CA GLU A 60 -7.64 -0.03 -2.65
C GLU A 60 -8.19 -1.33 -2.06
N PHE A 61 -7.33 -2.06 -1.35
CA PHE A 61 -7.70 -3.27 -0.63
C PHE A 61 -6.93 -3.36 0.68
N SER A 62 -7.52 -4.02 1.67
CA SER A 62 -6.82 -4.37 2.90
C SER A 62 -7.19 -5.79 3.33
N ASN A 63 -6.19 -6.56 3.75
CA ASN A 63 -6.37 -7.92 4.24
C ASN A 63 -6.58 -7.98 5.75
N TYR A 64 -7.38 -7.05 6.29
CA TYR A 64 -7.62 -6.88 7.73
C TYR A 64 -7.83 -8.20 8.47
N ARG A 65 -7.05 -8.42 9.53
CA ARG A 65 -7.20 -9.51 10.49
C ARG A 65 -7.36 -8.88 11.87
N CYS A 66 -8.57 -9.01 12.43
CA CYS A 66 -8.86 -8.58 13.79
C CYS A 66 -7.95 -9.34 14.77
N GLY A 67 -7.17 -8.62 15.58
CA GLY A 67 -6.38 -9.21 16.65
C GLY A 67 -7.30 -9.64 17.79
N PHE A 68 -7.44 -10.95 18.01
CA PHE A 68 -8.12 -11.51 19.20
C PHE A 68 -7.16 -11.57 20.39
#